data_AF-A0A626DY10-F1
#
_entry.id   AF-A0A626DY10-F1
#
_cell.length_a   1.000
_cell.length_b   1.000
_cell.length_c   1.000
_cell.angle_alpha   90.00
_cell.angle_beta   90.00
_cell.angle_gamma   90.00
#
_symmetry.space_group_name_H-M   'P 1'
#
loop_
_entity.id
_entity.type
_entity.pdbx_description
1 polymer ?
#
loop_
_entity_poly.entity_id
_entity_poly.type
_entity_poly.pdbx_seq_one_letter_code
_entity_poly.pdbx_strand_id
1 'polypeptide(L)' 'ENQVEYRPVELGQMVDGLRVVTQGVQPGEKIILKGLVRPGMTVAPRLVPMRQNVTDKQTATLTKADGDSAPKAVRQ' A
#
# COMPACT_ATOMS: atom_id res chain seq x y z
N GLU A 1 -26.74 5.31 -1.68
CA GLU A 1 -26.52 6.73 -2.05
C GLU A 1 -25.10 7.13 -1.65
N ASN A 2 -24.42 8.00 -2.40
CA ASN A 2 -23.06 8.45 -2.06
C ASN A 2 -23.10 9.63 -1.07
N GLN A 3 -23.76 9.43 0.07
CA GLN A 3 -23.81 10.42 1.15
C GLN A 3 -22.59 10.27 2.06
N VAL A 4 -22.04 11.40 2.50
CA VAL A 4 -20.90 11.43 3.41
C VAL A 4 -21.39 11.36 4.86
N GLU A 5 -20.85 10.38 5.61
CA GLU A 5 -21.01 10.27 7.06
C GLU A 5 -19.65 10.55 7.73
N TYR A 6 -19.67 11.33 8.81
CA TYR A 6 -18.47 11.50 9.64
C TYR A 6 -18.44 10.43 10.72
N ARG A 7 -17.32 9.70 10.78
CA ARG A 7 -17.09 8.66 11.77
C ARG A 7 -15.65 8.73 12.28
N PRO A 8 -15.43 8.66 13.61
CA PRO A 8 -14.08 8.54 14.15
C PRO A 8 -13.45 7.19 13.78
N VAL A 9 -12.15 7.20 13.50
CA VAL A 9 -11.39 5.98 13.18
C VAL A 9 -10.21 5.85 14.12
N GLU A 10 -9.92 4.62 14.54
CA GLU A 10 -8.72 4.31 15.32
C GLU A 10 -7.60 3.87 14.38
N LEU A 11 -6.43 4.47 14.59
CA LEU A 11 -5.28 4.24 13.75
C LEU A 11 -4.18 3.55 14.55
N GLY A 12 -3.67 2.44 14.03
CA GLY A 12 -2.61 1.65 14.62
C GLY A 12 -1.23 1.94 14.01
N GLN A 13 -0.41 0.89 13.92
CA GLN A 13 0.95 0.94 13.40
C GLN A 13 1.05 1.45 11.96
N MET A 14 2.21 1.99 11.63
CA MET A 14 2.55 2.39 10.26
C MET A 14 3.26 1.23 9.55
N VAL A 15 2.80 0.89 8.35
CA VAL A 15 3.35 -0.19 7.51
C VAL A 15 3.42 0.34 6.08
N ASP A 16 4.59 0.25 5.44
CA ASP A 16 4.81 0.70 4.07
C ASP A 16 4.42 2.18 3.82
N GLY A 17 4.60 3.04 4.82
CA GLY A 17 4.21 4.46 4.74
C GLY A 17 2.69 4.71 4.80
N LEU A 18 1.88 3.67 5.02
CA LEU A 18 0.44 3.75 5.24
C LEU A 18 0.12 3.43 6.71
N ARG A 19 -0.94 4.04 7.26
CA ARG A 19 -1.37 3.75 8.63
C ARG A 19 -2.48 2.70 8.62
N VAL A 20 -2.31 1.66 9.44
CA VAL A 20 -3.33 0.62 9.61
C VAL A 20 -4.52 1.19 10.38
N VAL A 21 -5.74 0.96 9.89
CA VAL A 21 -6.97 1.31 10.62
C VAL A 21 -7.40 0.10 11.44
N THR A 22 -7.47 0.25 12.76
CA THR A 22 -7.86 -0.83 13.68
C THR A 22 -9.36 -0.87 13.91
N GLN A 23 -10.01 0.30 13.95
CA GLN A 23 -11.46 0.43 14.13
C GLN A 23 -12.04 1.61 13.34
N GLY A 24 -13.36 1.54 13.09
CA GLY A 24 -14.13 2.64 12.50
C GLY A 24 -14.35 2.55 10.98
N VAL A 25 -13.66 1.66 10.26
CA VAL A 25 -13.89 1.42 8.83
C VAL A 25 -14.00 -0.09 8.58
N GLN A 26 -14.98 -0.49 7.78
CA GLN A 26 -15.16 -1.89 7.38
C GLN A 26 -14.52 -2.19 6.01
N PRO A 27 -14.13 -3.45 5.75
CA PRO A 27 -13.66 -3.86 4.42
C PRO A 27 -14.69 -3.54 3.34
N GLY A 28 -14.26 -2.91 2.25
CA GLY A 28 -15.13 -2.51 1.14
C GLY A 28 -15.80 -1.15 1.30
N GLU A 29 -15.68 -0.50 2.46
CA GLU A 29 -16.10 0.89 2.64
C GLU A 29 -15.15 1.86 1.90
N LYS A 30 -15.71 2.99 1.45
CA LYS A 30 -14.97 4.03 0.74
C LYS A 30 -14.70 5.19 1.70
N ILE A 31 -13.43 5.54 1.86
CA ILE A 31 -13.01 6.69 2.66
C ILE A 31 -12.61 7.87 1.77
N ILE A 32 -12.68 9.08 2.33
CA ILE A 32 -12.29 10.31 1.63
C ILE A 32 -10.84 10.63 1.99
N LEU A 33 -9.95 10.56 1.00
CA LEU A 33 -8.52 10.82 1.19
C LEU A 33 -8.19 12.32 1.15
N LYS A 34 -8.84 13.07 0.27
CA LYS A 34 -8.60 14.50 0.05
C LYS A 34 -9.90 15.19 -0.32
N GLY A 35 -10.09 16.38 0.23
CA GLY A 35 -11.27 17.23 -0.01
C GLY A 35 -11.99 17.57 1.29
N LEU A 36 -12.57 18.76 1.35
CA LEU A 36 -13.41 19.19 2.46
C LEU A 36 -14.85 18.83 2.12
N VAL A 37 -15.47 18.05 2.99
CA VAL A 37 -16.87 17.63 2.85
C VAL A 37 -17.58 17.86 4.17
N ARG A 38 -18.87 18.19 4.09
CA ARG A 38 -19.73 18.28 5.27
C ARG A 38 -20.60 17.02 5.35
N PRO A 39 -20.94 16.54 6.57
CA PRO A 39 -21.88 15.44 6.73
C PRO A 39 -23.20 15.71 5.99
N GLY A 40 -23.76 14.68 5.35
CA GLY A 40 -25.02 14.77 4.61
C GLY A 40 -24.91 15.35 3.19
N MET A 41 -23.71 15.70 2.72
CA MET A 41 -23.51 16.08 1.32
C MET A 41 -23.42 14.83 0.42
N THR A 42 -24.12 14.86 -0.71
CA THR A 42 -23.93 13.88 -1.79
C THR A 42 -22.67 14.24 -2.57
N VAL A 43 -21.75 13.29 -2.70
CA VAL A 43 -20.49 13.49 -3.43
C VAL A 43 -20.39 12.52 -4.61
N ALA A 44 -19.66 12.93 -5.65
CA ALA A 44 -19.24 12.04 -6.73
C ALA A 44 -17.79 11.58 -6.47
N PRO A 45 -17.57 10.41 -5.83
CA PRO A 45 -16.23 9.99 -5.43
C PRO A 45 -15.39 9.55 -6.62
N ARG A 46 -14.13 9.98 -6.66
CA ARG A 46 -13.11 9.43 -7.56
C ARG A 46 -12.36 8.31 -6.84
N LEU A 47 -12.54 7.07 -7.29
CA LEU A 47 -11.84 5.91 -6.75
C LEU A 47 -10.34 6.01 -7.09
N VAL A 48 -9.51 5.94 -6.05
CA VAL A 48 -8.05 5.89 -6.17
C VAL A 48 -7.54 4.71 -5.34
N PRO A 49 -6.59 3.91 -5.87
CA PRO A 49 -6.01 2.81 -5.10
C PRO A 49 -5.08 3.36 -4.01
N MET A 50 -5.26 2.91 -2.76
CA MET A 50 -4.37 3.30 -1.64
C MET A 50 -2.99 2.64 -1.73
N ARG A 51 -2.96 1.36 -2.13
CA ARG A 51 -1.72 0.68 -2.52
C ARG A 51 -1.56 0.88 -4.01
N GLN A 52 -0.54 1.65 -4.41
CA GLN A 52 -0.01 1.49 -5.76
C GLN A 52 0.51 0.05 -5.82
N ASN A 53 -0.01 -0.76 -6.74
CA ASN A 53 0.61 -2.03 -7.05
C ASN A 53 2.04 -1.72 -7.51
N VAL A 54 2.99 -1.74 -6.58
CA VAL A 54 4.42 -1.85 -6.87
C VAL A 54 4.70 -3.29 -7.29
N THR A 55 3.97 -3.75 -8.30
CA THR A 55 4.19 -5.05 -8.89
C THR A 55 5.25 -4.83 -9.99
N ASP A 56 6.41 -5.44 -9.76
CA ASP A 56 7.38 -5.90 -10.77
C ASP A 56 8.55 -4.99 -11.18
N LYS A 57 9.28 -4.36 -10.26
CA LYS A 57 10.69 -4.00 -10.57
C LYS A 57 11.69 -3.90 -9.41
N GLN A 58 11.43 -4.54 -8.26
CA GLN A 58 12.40 -4.50 -7.15
C GLN A 58 12.45 -5.77 -6.31
N THR A 59 12.54 -6.94 -6.96
CA THR A 59 12.97 -8.20 -6.29
C THR A 59 14.02 -8.98 -7.06
N ALA A 60 14.61 -8.43 -8.13
CA ALA A 60 15.60 -9.12 -8.96
C ALA A 60 17.03 -8.55 -8.86
N THR A 61 17.54 -8.19 -7.67
CA THR A 61 18.98 -7.87 -7.51
C THR A 61 19.64 -8.37 -6.22
N LEU A 62 19.00 -9.25 -5.44
CA LEU A 62 19.65 -9.86 -4.26
C LEU A 62 19.56 -11.39 -4.29
N THR A 63 20.00 -12.01 -5.39
CA THR A 63 20.43 -13.42 -5.40
C THR A 63 21.44 -13.64 -6.52
N LYS A 64 22.65 -13.13 -6.31
CA LYS A 64 23.88 -13.58 -6.97
C LYS A 64 25.04 -13.19 -6.04
N ALA A 65 25.00 -13.77 -4.85
CA ALA A 65 26.06 -13.69 -3.87
C ALA A 65 26.19 -15.04 -3.18
N ASP A 66 26.27 -16.11 -3.97
CA ASP A 66 26.82 -17.38 -3.52
C ASP A 66 27.94 -17.73 -4.49
N GLY A 67 29.13 -17.29 -4.13
CA GLY A 67 30.34 -17.81 -4.70
C GLY A 67 30.50 -19.25 -4.22
N ASP A 68 30.65 -20.16 -5.17
CA ASP A 68 31.43 -21.36 -4.89
C ASP A 68 32.15 -21.85 -6.16
N SER A 69 33.40 -22.22 -5.92
CA SER A 69 34.25 -23.11 -6.70
C SER A 69 34.92 -22.65 -8.01
N ALA A 70 36.24 -22.43 -7.88
CA ALA A 70 37.26 -22.42 -8.92
C ALA A 70 37.25 -23.72 -9.77
N PRO A 71 37.83 -23.72 -11.00
CA PRO A 71 39.26 -24.02 -11.13
C PRO A 71 39.93 -23.34 -12.35
N LYS A 72 41.09 -22.70 -12.15
CA LYS A 72 42.02 -22.43 -13.27
C LYS A 72 43.46 -22.69 -12.87
N ALA A 73 43.83 -23.95 -12.96
CA ALA A 73 45.22 -24.39 -13.12
C ALA A 73 45.21 -25.61 -14.05
N VAL A 74 45.25 -25.35 -15.36
CA VAL A 74 45.68 -26.35 -16.36
C VAL A 74 46.89 -25.75 -17.06
N ARG A 75 47.96 -26.53 -16.95
CA ARG A 75 49.31 -26.35 -17.49
C ARG A 75 49.29 -26.11 -19.00
N GLN A 76 50.14 -25.21 -19.47
CA GLN A 76 50.92 -25.42 -20.68
C GLN A 76 52.39 -25.40 -20.30
#